data_AF-A0A9D2CEJ4-F1
#
_entry.id   AF-A0A9D2CEJ4-F1
#
_cell.length_a   1.000
_cell.length_b   1.000
_cell.length_c   1.000
_cell.angle_alpha   90.00
_cell.angle_beta   90.00
_cell.angle_gamma   90.00
#
_symmetry.space_group_name_H-M   'P 1'
#
loop_
_entity.id
_entity.type
_entity.pdbx_description
1 polymer ?
#
loop_
_entity_poly.entity_id
_entity_poly.type
_entity_poly.pdbx_seq_one_letter_code
_entity_poly.pdbx_strand_id
1 'polypeptide(L)'
;PGPQYETPAEVSFARISGADAVGMSTAPEVLTAGHCGMRVLGFTLVSNMAAGILDQPLSEQEVLDAAEACKDKFSRLVLECLGRL
;
A
#
# COMPACT_ATOMS: atom_id res chain seq x y z
N PRO A 1 13.24 -8.02 1.22
CA PRO A 1 12.62 -6.77 0.74
C PRO A 1 12.53 -6.80 -0.79
N GLY A 2 11.66 -5.98 -1.40
CA GLY A 2 11.54 -5.85 -2.86
C GLY A 2 12.87 -5.58 -3.58
N PRO A 3 12.88 -5.50 -4.92
CA PRO A 3 11.76 -5.07 -5.78
C PRO A 3 10.83 -6.17 -6.27
N GLN A 4 11.16 -7.44 -6.05
CA GLN A 4 10.29 -8.56 -6.41
C GLN A 4 9.02 -8.58 -5.55
N TYR A 5 7.89 -8.93 -6.16
CA TYR A 5 6.65 -9.21 -5.43
C TYR A 5 6.78 -10.46 -4.56
N GLU A 6 5.89 -10.56 -3.57
CA GLU A 6 5.79 -11.70 -2.68
C GLU A 6 5.32 -12.95 -3.41
N THR A 7 5.78 -14.11 -2.94
CA THR A 7 5.22 -15.41 -3.32
C THR A 7 3.89 -15.65 -2.61
N PRO A 8 3.02 -16.55 -3.10
CA PRO A 8 1.78 -16.93 -2.40
C PRO A 8 2.01 -17.43 -0.97
N ALA A 9 3.13 -18.12 -0.72
CA ALA A 9 3.49 -18.59 0.62
C ALA A 9 3.83 -17.41 1.55
N GLU A 10 4.56 -16.41 1.07
CA GLU A 10 4.87 -15.20 1.84
C GLU A 10 3.61 -14.36 2.11
N VAL A 11 2.69 -14.26 1.14
CA VAL A 11 1.38 -13.61 1.34
C VAL A 11 0.55 -14.34 2.39
N SER A 12 0.53 -15.68 2.36
CA SER A 12 -0.15 -16.49 3.37
C SER A 12 0.43 -16.25 4.76
N PHE A 13 1.76 -16.23 4.86
CA PHE A 13 2.46 -15.91 6.09
C PHE A 13 2.13 -14.50 6.61
N ALA A 14 2.16 -13.48 5.73
CA ALA A 14 1.82 -12.11 6.09
C ALA A 14 0.39 -12.00 6.62
N ARG A 15 -0.56 -12.69 5.97
CA ARG A 15 -1.96 -12.76 6.41
C ARG A 15 -2.11 -13.41 7.78
N ILE A 16 -1.44 -14.54 8.01
CA ILE A 16 -1.43 -15.21 9.33
C ILE A 16 -0.81 -14.30 10.40
N SER A 17 0.17 -13.49 10.01
CA SER A 17 0.82 -12.49 10.87
C SER A 17 -0.02 -11.23 11.10
N GLY A 18 -1.23 -11.16 10.52
CA GLY A 18 -2.19 -10.07 10.73
C GLY A 18 -2.09 -8.92 9.72
N ALA A 19 -1.38 -9.07 8.60
CA ALA A 19 -1.34 -8.05 7.57
C ALA A 19 -2.61 -8.07 6.69
N ASP A 20 -3.23 -6.90 6.52
CA ASP A 20 -4.34 -6.67 5.57
C ASP A 20 -3.84 -6.17 4.20
N ALA A 21 -2.65 -5.57 4.16
CA ALA A 21 -1.99 -5.07 2.96
C ALA A 21 -0.48 -5.25 3.06
N VAL A 22 0.18 -5.41 1.91
CA VAL A 22 1.64 -5.49 1.79
C VAL A 22 2.15 -4.42 0.84
N GLY A 23 3.35 -3.93 1.10
CA GLY A 23 3.99 -2.88 0.31
C GLY A 23 5.48 -2.80 0.63
N MET A 24 6.23 -2.09 -0.22
CA MET A 24 7.69 -2.09 -0.19
C MET A 24 8.29 -0.77 0.33
N SER A 25 7.49 0.07 1.00
CA SER A 25 7.87 1.40 1.50
C SER A 25 7.13 1.74 2.80
N THR A 26 7.08 3.03 3.16
CA THR A 26 6.27 3.62 4.24
C THR A 26 6.73 3.30 5.66
N ALA A 27 7.06 2.06 6.00
CA ALA A 27 7.48 1.70 7.36
C ALA A 27 8.73 2.48 7.84
N PRO A 28 9.81 2.63 7.04
CA PRO A 28 10.97 3.44 7.44
C PRO A 28 10.63 4.93 7.70
N GLU A 29 9.77 5.50 6.88
CA GLU A 29 9.36 6.90 6.95
C GLU A 29 8.51 7.16 8.19
N VAL A 30 7.54 6.27 8.49
CA VAL A 30 6.68 6.36 9.67
C VAL A 30 7.49 6.21 10.96
N LEU A 31 8.45 5.29 11.01
CA LEU A 31 9.34 5.12 12.16
C LEU A 31 10.15 6.39 12.42
N THR A 32 10.71 6.99 11.37
CA THR A 32 11.49 8.22 11.46
C THR A 32 10.63 9.40 11.89
N ALA A 33 9.44 9.56 11.30
CA ALA A 33 8.50 10.62 11.68
C ALA A 33 8.06 10.49 13.15
N GLY A 34 7.80 9.26 13.61
CA GLY A 34 7.48 8.98 15.01
C GLY A 34 8.63 9.31 15.96
N HIS A 35 9.87 8.97 15.60
CA HIS A 35 11.07 9.38 16.36
C HIS A 35 11.18 10.91 16.48
N CYS A 36 10.79 11.64 15.44
CA CYS A 36 10.75 13.11 15.43
C CYS A 36 9.51 13.70 16.15
N GLY A 37 8.66 12.89 16.78
CA GLY A 37 7.46 13.36 17.47
C GLY A 37 6.33 13.85 16.55
N MET A 38 6.35 13.47 15.27
CA MET A 38 5.34 13.88 14.29
C MET A 38 4.09 13.00 14.38
N ARG A 39 2.92 13.61 14.20
CA ARG A 39 1.68 12.86 13.95
C ARG A 39 1.63 12.45 12.48
N VAL A 40 1.28 11.19 12.20
CA VAL A 40 1.24 10.64 10.85
C VAL A 40 -0.17 10.14 10.52
N LEU A 41 -0.68 10.53 9.35
CA LEU A 41 -1.84 9.93 8.71
C LEU A 41 -1.37 9.19 7.46
N GLY A 42 -1.52 7.86 7.45
CA GLY A 42 -1.11 7.01 6.33
C GLY A 42 -2.29 6.63 5.44
N PHE A 43 -2.05 6.55 4.13
CA PHE A 43 -3.00 6.02 3.17
C PHE A 43 -2.32 4.94 2.33
N THR A 44 -3.08 3.88 2.02
CA THR A 44 -2.66 2.84 1.09
C THR A 44 -3.71 2.72 0.00
N LEU A 45 -3.31 2.92 -1.26
CA LEU A 45 -4.13 2.54 -2.40
C LEU A 45 -3.90 1.06 -2.68
N VAL A 46 -4.95 0.24 -2.53
CA VAL A 46 -4.89 -1.18 -2.90
C VAL A 46 -4.96 -1.27 -4.42
N SER A 47 -3.80 -1.38 -5.06
CA SER A 47 -3.66 -1.36 -6.51
C SER A 47 -3.92 -2.72 -7.18
N ASN A 48 -3.72 -3.81 -6.45
CA ASN A 48 -3.89 -5.18 -6.92
C ASN A 48 -4.15 -6.12 -5.73
N MET A 49 -4.66 -7.31 -6.01
CA MET A 49 -4.69 -8.38 -5.02
C MET A 49 -3.29 -8.97 -4.86
N ALA A 50 -2.94 -9.39 -3.64
CA ALA A 50 -1.64 -10.02 -3.37
C ALA A 50 -1.49 -11.36 -4.11
N ALA A 51 -0.24 -11.80 -4.30
CA ALA A 51 0.08 -13.02 -5.04
C ALA A 51 -0.68 -14.24 -4.53
N GLY A 52 -1.24 -15.03 -5.46
CA GLY A 52 -1.97 -16.26 -5.14
C GLY A 52 -3.40 -16.08 -4.64
N ILE A 53 -3.92 -14.84 -4.57
CA ILE A 53 -5.35 -14.59 -4.29
C ILE A 53 -6.19 -14.72 -5.55
N LEU A 54 -5.73 -14.14 -6.67
CA LEU A 54 -6.33 -14.28 -7.99
C LEU A 54 -5.48 -15.20 -8.85
N ASP A 55 -6.11 -15.89 -9.79
CA ASP A 55 -5.44 -16.76 -10.77
C ASP A 55 -4.90 -15.91 -11.96
N GLN A 56 -4.03 -14.94 -11.63
CA GLN A 56 -3.38 -14.06 -12.60
C GLN A 56 -1.99 -13.66 -12.10
N PRO A 57 -1.01 -13.46 -13.01
CA PRO A 57 0.30 -12.95 -12.63
C PRO A 57 0.21 -11.48 -12.19
N LEU A 58 1.06 -11.09 -11.24
CA LEU A 58 1.22 -9.69 -10.86
C LEU A 58 2.03 -8.94 -11.93
N SER A 59 1.66 -7.69 -12.18
CA SER A 59 2.40 -6.82 -13.09
C SER A 59 2.47 -5.40 -12.55
N GLU A 60 3.57 -4.72 -12.84
CA GLU A 60 3.72 -3.29 -12.54
C GLU A 60 2.66 -2.46 -13.28
N GLN A 61 2.29 -2.87 -14.51
CA GLN A 61 1.28 -2.15 -15.29
C GLN A 61 -0.09 -2.13 -14.60
N GLU A 62 -0.53 -3.25 -13.99
CA GLU A 62 -1.77 -3.29 -13.21
C GLU A 62 -1.76 -2.26 -12.08
N VAL A 63 -0.60 -2.09 -11.43
CA VAL A 63 -0.43 -1.11 -10.36
C VAL A 63 -0.57 0.32 -10.88
N LEU A 64 0.07 0.62 -12.01
CA LEU A 64 0.00 1.93 -12.65
C LEU A 64 -1.42 2.26 -13.14
N ASP A 65 -2.11 1.29 -13.72
CA ASP A 65 -3.48 1.45 -14.23
C ASP A 65 -4.46 1.72 -13.08
N ALA A 66 -4.35 0.98 -11.97
CA ALA A 66 -5.16 1.20 -10.78
C ALA A 66 -4.90 2.58 -10.15
N ALA A 67 -3.63 3.03 -10.15
CA ALA A 67 -3.24 4.34 -9.67
C ALA A 67 -3.85 5.46 -10.52
N GLU A 68 -3.75 5.36 -11.86
CA GLU A 68 -4.32 6.36 -12.76
C GLU A 68 -5.85 6.40 -12.63
N ALA A 69 -6.51 5.23 -12.55
CA ALA A 69 -7.96 5.14 -12.38
C ALA A 69 -8.47 5.76 -11.06
N CYS A 70 -7.65 5.73 -10.00
CA CYS A 70 -8.02 6.27 -8.68
C CYS A 70 -7.56 7.70 -8.43
N LYS A 71 -6.75 8.28 -9.33
CA LYS A 71 -6.04 9.55 -9.14
C LYS A 71 -6.91 10.69 -8.62
N ASP A 72 -8.02 10.97 -9.29
CA ASP A 72 -8.88 12.11 -8.93
C ASP A 72 -9.60 11.89 -7.59
N LYS A 73 -10.08 10.66 -7.36
CA LYS A 73 -10.76 10.28 -6.12
C LYS A 73 -9.82 10.33 -4.93
N PHE A 74 -8.60 9.80 -5.10
CA PHE A 74 -7.58 9.80 -4.07
C PHE A 74 -7.11 11.22 -3.75
N SER A 75 -6.87 12.05 -4.78
CA SER A 75 -6.49 13.46 -4.61
C SER A 75 -7.55 14.23 -3.82
N ARG A 76 -8.83 14.04 -4.16
CA ARG A 76 -9.95 14.66 -3.43
C ARG A 76 -9.97 14.23 -1.96
N LEU A 77 -9.83 12.93 -1.69
CA LEU A 77 -9.80 12.41 -0.31
C LEU A 77 -8.68 13.08 0.50
N VAL A 78 -7.46 13.15 -0.04
CA VAL A 78 -6.32 13.76 0.65
C VAL A 78 -6.58 15.24 0.93
N LEU A 79 -7.06 16.00 -0.05
CA LEU A 79 -7.37 17.43 0.11
C LEU A 79 -8.47 17.67 1.16
N GLU A 80 -9.52 16.84 1.18
CA GLU A 80 -10.59 16.93 2.17
C GLU A 80 -10.11 16.57 3.58
N CYS A 81 -9.22 15.58 3.72
CA CYS A 81 -8.59 15.27 5.01
C CYS A 81 -7.72 16.44 5.49
N LEU A 82 -6.91 17.04 4.61
CA LEU A 82 -6.06 18.18 4.95
C LEU A 82 -6.88 19.40 5.42
N GLY A 83 -8.05 19.65 4.84
CA GLY A 83 -8.95 20.73 5.27
C GLY A 83 -9.58 20.51 6.66
N ARG A 84 -9.43 19.33 7.27
CA ARG A 84 -10.03 18.94 8.57
C ARG A 84 -9.01 18.66 9.67
N LEU A 85 -7.73 18.65 9.35
CA LEU A 85 -6.62 18.41 10.28
C LEU A 85 -6.04 19.72 10.81
#